data_AF-A0A372ZQJ7-F1
#
_entry.id   AF-A0A372ZQJ7-F1
#
_cell.length_a   1.000
_cell.length_b   1.000
_cell.length_c   1.000
_cell.angle_alpha   90.00
_cell.angle_beta   90.00
_cell.angle_gamma   90.00
#
_symmetry.space_group_name_H-M   'P 1'
#
loop_
_entity.id
_entity.type
_entity.pdbx_description
1 polymer ?
#
loop_
_entity_poly.entity_id
_entity_poly.type
_entity_poly.pdbx_seq_one_letter_code
_entity_poly.pdbx_strand_id
1 'polypeptide(L)'
;MLHLVYLIQPTPDAETDPHAFWEWVRARESWYYDGLDTVLRTRWAVRTVGAHVHTIEHTVSFADEAGWGRYRRQVADRGRDPAWEHRRTEQTRWWTLLDATLLSDPPVPLGFDRTPAPGRTP
;
A
#
# COMPACT_ATOMS: atom_id res chain seq x y z
N MET A 1 -14.28 7.76 3.22
CA MET A 1 -13.54 6.71 2.50
C MET A 1 -13.01 5.72 3.52
N LEU A 2 -12.73 4.49 3.10
CA LEU A 2 -12.09 3.46 3.94
C LEU A 2 -10.64 3.27 3.49
N HIS A 3 -9.72 3.12 4.44
CA HIS A 3 -8.29 2.97 4.20
C HIS A 3 -7.77 1.74 4.91
N LEU A 4 -7.14 0.85 4.15
CA LEU A 4 -6.32 -0.23 4.69
C LEU A 4 -4.89 0.24 4.75
N VAL A 5 -4.36 0.36 5.97
CA VAL A 5 -3.00 0.84 6.24
C VAL A 5 -2.16 -0.32 6.73
N TYR A 6 -1.08 -0.60 6.02
CA TYR A 6 -0.08 -1.59 6.42
C TYR A 6 1.14 -0.87 6.99
N LEU A 7 1.60 -1.33 8.16
CA LEU A 7 2.91 -0.98 8.68
C LEU A 7 3.88 -2.11 8.31
N ILE A 8 4.93 -1.76 7.59
CA ILE A 8 5.83 -2.70 6.92
C ILE A 8 7.27 -2.45 7.40
N GLN A 9 7.95 -3.50 7.81
CA GLN A 9 9.39 -3.48 8.14
C GLN A 9 10.17 -4.01 6.93
N PRO A 10 11.05 -3.20 6.31
CA PRO A 10 12.02 -3.72 5.35
C PRO A 10 12.88 -4.82 6.00
N THR A 11 13.17 -5.87 5.22
CA THR A 11 14.11 -6.92 5.61
C THR A 11 15.57 -6.45 5.43
N PRO A 12 16.55 -7.17 5.99
CA PRO A 12 17.96 -6.92 5.71
C PRO A 12 18.31 -6.93 4.22
N ASP A 13 17.65 -7.76 3.41
CA ASP A 13 17.82 -7.81 1.96
C ASP A 13 17.40 -6.48 1.31
N ALA A 14 16.25 -5.94 1.73
CA ALA A 14 15.75 -4.64 1.27
C ALA A 14 16.65 -3.47 1.72
N GLU A 15 17.21 -3.56 2.91
CA GLU A 15 18.14 -2.53 3.43
C GLU A 15 19.50 -2.57 2.75
N THR A 16 19.97 -3.75 2.34
CA THR A 16 21.25 -3.93 1.63
C THR A 16 21.20 -3.37 0.21
N ASP A 17 20.05 -3.49 -0.47
CA ASP A 17 19.83 -2.91 -1.79
C ASP A 17 18.49 -2.15 -1.87
N PRO A 18 18.44 -0.91 -1.35
CA PRO A 18 17.22 -0.12 -1.34
C PRO A 18 16.70 0.21 -2.74
N HIS A 19 17.59 0.31 -3.73
CA HIS A 19 17.20 0.62 -5.11
C HIS A 19 16.45 -0.58 -5.72
N ALA A 20 17.01 -1.79 -5.62
CA ALA A 20 16.34 -2.99 -6.11
C ALA A 20 15.01 -3.22 -5.37
N PHE A 21 14.98 -2.95 -4.06
CA PHE A 21 13.74 -3.00 -3.28
C PHE A 21 12.67 -2.08 -3.89
N TRP A 22 12.95 -0.78 -4.08
CA TRP A 22 11.95 0.16 -4.58
C TRP A 22 11.52 -0.10 -6.03
N GLU A 23 12.43 -0.55 -6.90
CA GLU A 23 12.05 -1.00 -8.25
C GLU A 23 11.12 -2.22 -8.19
N TRP A 24 11.40 -3.18 -7.29
CA TRP A 24 10.51 -4.31 -7.08
C TRP A 24 9.15 -3.87 -6.52
N VAL A 25 9.09 -2.93 -5.56
CA VAL A 25 7.83 -2.35 -5.06
C VAL A 25 7.02 -1.74 -6.20
N ARG A 26 7.66 -0.93 -7.05
CA ARG A 26 7.00 -0.31 -8.21
C ARG A 26 6.43 -1.36 -9.18
N ALA A 27 7.22 -2.37 -9.52
CA ALA A 27 6.79 -3.44 -10.43
C ALA A 27 5.64 -4.27 -9.81
N ARG A 28 5.72 -4.55 -8.51
CA ARG A 28 4.67 -5.25 -7.76
C ARG A 28 3.39 -4.43 -7.73
N GLU A 29 3.46 -3.13 -7.45
CA GLU A 29 2.29 -2.25 -7.37
C GLU A 29 1.49 -2.30 -8.67
N SER A 30 2.18 -2.11 -9.80
CA SER A 30 1.56 -2.15 -11.12
C SER A 30 0.90 -3.50 -11.41
N TRP A 31 1.56 -4.62 -11.08
CA TRP A 31 1.03 -5.95 -11.35
C TRP A 31 -0.10 -6.35 -10.39
N TYR A 32 0.04 -6.02 -9.11
CA TYR A 32 -0.86 -6.50 -8.06
C TYR A 32 -2.23 -5.82 -8.15
N TYR A 33 -2.24 -4.52 -8.46
CA TYR A 33 -3.46 -3.73 -8.58
C TYR A 33 -4.04 -3.66 -10.01
N ASP A 34 -3.35 -4.22 -11.00
CA ASP A 34 -3.88 -4.30 -12.36
C ASP A 34 -5.26 -4.97 -12.37
N GLY A 35 -6.21 -4.35 -13.08
CA GLY A 35 -7.59 -4.84 -13.18
C GLY A 35 -8.42 -4.86 -11.87
N LEU A 36 -7.97 -4.24 -10.77
CA LEU A 36 -8.77 -4.06 -9.55
C LEU A 36 -9.48 -2.72 -9.56
N ASP A 37 -10.76 -2.73 -9.92
CA ASP A 37 -11.64 -1.56 -9.99
C ASP A 37 -12.04 -0.97 -8.62
N THR A 38 -11.79 -1.72 -7.54
CA THR A 38 -12.17 -1.36 -6.18
C THR A 38 -11.15 -0.48 -5.46
N VAL A 39 -9.91 -0.42 -5.95
CA VAL A 39 -8.82 0.36 -5.35
C VAL A 39 -8.80 1.75 -5.96
N LEU A 40 -9.09 2.77 -5.14
CA LEU A 40 -9.17 4.16 -5.61
C LEU A 40 -7.83 4.88 -5.59
N ARG A 41 -6.97 4.53 -4.62
CA ARG A 41 -5.65 5.14 -4.43
C ARG A 41 -4.76 4.22 -3.60
N THR A 42 -3.48 4.16 -3.97
CA THR A 42 -2.43 3.67 -3.09
C THR A 42 -1.46 4.79 -2.71
N ARG A 43 -0.83 4.70 -1.55
CA ARG A 43 0.20 5.63 -1.10
C ARG A 43 1.26 4.87 -0.30
N TRP A 44 2.51 5.16 -0.60
CA TRP A 44 3.67 4.67 0.14
C TRP A 44 4.35 5.83 0.84
N ALA A 45 4.69 5.66 2.11
CA ALA A 45 5.45 6.64 2.88
C ALA A 45 6.49 5.93 3.73
N VAL A 46 7.73 6.45 3.76
CA VAL A 46 8.77 5.98 4.68
C VAL A 46 8.67 6.79 5.97
N ARG A 47 8.67 6.11 7.12
CA ARG A 47 8.73 6.75 8.43
C ARG A 47 10.15 7.23 8.70
N THR A 48 10.36 8.54 8.68
CA THR A 48 11.67 9.15 8.92
C THR A 48 11.87 9.64 10.35
N VAL A 49 10.79 9.83 11.11
CA VAL A 49 10.79 10.28 12.51
C VAL A 49 9.66 9.58 13.28
N GLY A 50 9.89 9.26 14.56
CA GLY A 50 8.89 8.69 15.47
C GLY A 50 9.21 7.27 15.91
N ALA A 51 8.23 6.56 16.45
CA ALA A 51 8.37 5.13 16.71
C ALA A 51 8.43 4.35 15.38
N HIS A 52 9.27 3.32 15.34
CA HIS A 52 9.49 2.49 14.15
C HIS A 52 10.05 3.28 12.94
N VAL A 53 11.09 4.09 13.16
CA VAL A 53 11.84 4.74 12.06
C VAL A 53 12.31 3.69 11.04
N HIS A 54 12.33 4.06 9.77
CA HIS A 54 12.64 3.24 8.59
C HIS A 54 11.60 2.20 8.21
N THR A 55 10.48 2.09 8.95
CA THR A 55 9.31 1.36 8.46
C THR A 55 8.60 2.11 7.34
N ILE A 56 7.76 1.38 6.62
CA ILE A 56 6.98 1.86 5.50
C ILE A 56 5.50 1.80 5.89
N GLU A 57 4.77 2.86 5.58
CA GLU A 57 3.32 2.90 5.64
C GLU A 57 2.78 2.78 4.21
N HIS A 58 2.01 1.73 3.96
CA HIS A 58 1.33 1.51 2.69
C HIS A 58 -0.19 1.58 2.88
N THR A 59 -0.80 2.59 2.28
CA THR A 59 -2.24 2.86 2.39
C THR A 59 -2.95 2.53 1.09
N VAL A 60 -4.01 1.73 1.17
CA VAL A 60 -4.91 1.38 0.06
C VAL A 60 -6.30 1.92 0.38
N SER A 61 -6.88 2.72 -0.50
CA SER A 61 -8.16 3.40 -0.26
C SER A 61 -9.30 2.80 -1.08
N PHE A 62 -10.46 2.64 -0.44
CA PHE A 62 -11.70 2.10 -1.00
C PHE A 62 -12.84 3.07 -0.72
N ALA A 63 -13.87 3.08 -1.58
CA ALA A 63 -15.04 3.94 -1.37
C ALA A 63 -15.69 3.70 0.02
N ASP A 64 -15.86 2.43 0.39
CA ASP A 64 -16.56 1.95 1.58
C ASP A 64 -16.13 0.50 1.93
N GLU A 65 -16.72 -0.06 2.99
CA GLU A 65 -16.51 -1.45 3.42
C GLU A 65 -16.95 -2.48 2.37
N ALA A 66 -17.95 -2.18 1.56
CA ALA A 66 -18.42 -3.07 0.50
C ALA A 66 -17.39 -3.17 -0.64
N GLY A 67 -16.74 -2.05 -0.99
CA GLY A 67 -15.61 -1.98 -1.91
C GLY A 67 -14.42 -2.79 -1.41
N TRP A 68 -14.06 -2.63 -0.14
CA TRP A 68 -13.02 -3.46 0.49
C TRP A 68 -13.38 -4.96 0.51
N GLY A 69 -14.65 -5.28 0.78
CA GLY A 69 -15.14 -6.66 0.73
C GLY A 69 -15.05 -7.27 -0.68
N ARG A 70 -15.36 -6.49 -1.73
CA ARG A 70 -15.17 -6.90 -3.14
C ARG A 70 -13.70 -7.11 -3.47
N TYR A 71 -12.84 -6.16 -3.11
CA TYR A 71 -11.39 -6.28 -3.25
C TYR A 71 -10.86 -7.58 -2.65
N ARG A 72 -11.26 -7.88 -1.40
CA ARG A 72 -10.83 -9.11 -0.72
C ARG A 72 -11.25 -10.38 -1.46
N ARG A 73 -12.45 -10.40 -2.05
CA ARG A 73 -12.90 -11.54 -2.87
C ARG A 73 -12.08 -11.67 -4.15
N GLN A 74 -11.86 -10.57 -4.88
CA GLN A 74 -11.03 -10.56 -6.08
C GLN A 74 -9.61 -11.06 -5.80
N VAL A 75 -9.00 -10.62 -4.70
CA VAL A 75 -7.68 -11.09 -4.24
C VAL A 75 -7.71 -12.58 -3.88
N ALA A 76 -8.73 -13.04 -3.15
CA ALA A 76 -8.87 -14.45 -2.81
C ALA A 76 -9.06 -15.34 -4.04
N ASP A 77 -9.79 -14.85 -5.05
CA ASP A 77 -9.98 -15.55 -6.32
C ASP A 77 -8.67 -15.65 -7.11
N ARG A 78 -7.89 -14.57 -7.19
CA ARG A 78 -6.54 -14.57 -7.80
C ARG A 78 -5.58 -15.50 -7.06
N GLY A 79 -5.67 -15.57 -5.73
CA GLY A 79 -4.88 -16.48 -4.90
C GLY A 79 -5.09 -17.97 -5.19
N ARG A 80 -6.09 -18.34 -6.00
CA ARG A 80 -6.26 -19.72 -6.49
C ARG A 80 -5.33 -20.06 -7.66
N ASP A 81 -4.78 -19.07 -8.35
CA ASP A 81 -3.74 -19.27 -9.36
C ASP A 81 -2.37 -19.42 -8.66
N PRO A 82 -1.70 -20.59 -8.77
CA PRO A 82 -0.42 -20.82 -8.13
C PRO A 82 0.68 -19.86 -8.59
N ALA A 83 0.69 -19.44 -9.85
CA ALA A 83 1.70 -18.52 -10.37
C ALA A 83 1.52 -17.12 -9.78
N TRP A 84 0.26 -16.67 -9.68
CA TRP A 84 -0.08 -15.41 -9.04
C TRP A 84 0.28 -15.43 -7.55
N GLU A 85 -0.06 -16.50 -6.85
CA GLU A 85 0.20 -16.66 -5.42
C GLU A 85 1.70 -16.74 -5.13
N HIS A 86 2.47 -17.48 -5.94
CA HIS A 86 3.92 -17.53 -5.84
C HIS A 86 4.51 -16.12 -5.90
N ARG A 87 4.17 -15.36 -6.96
CA ARG A 87 4.64 -13.98 -7.13
C ARG A 87 4.19 -13.06 -5.99
N ARG A 88 2.95 -13.23 -5.47
CA ARG A 88 2.47 -12.45 -4.32
C ARG A 88 3.35 -12.69 -3.09
N THR A 89 3.73 -13.94 -2.85
CA THR A 89 4.51 -14.33 -1.66
C THR A 89 5.99 -13.97 -1.73
N GLU A 90 6.55 -13.63 -2.91
CA GLU A 90 7.91 -13.09 -3.05
C GLU A 90 8.16 -11.88 -2.14
N GLN A 91 7.10 -11.18 -1.74
CA GLN A 91 7.17 -10.06 -0.81
C GLN A 91 7.86 -10.37 0.52
N THR A 92 7.87 -11.64 0.96
CA THR A 92 8.52 -12.05 2.21
C THR A 92 10.04 -11.93 2.15
N ARG A 93 10.63 -11.90 0.95
CA ARG A 93 12.05 -11.56 0.77
C ARG A 93 12.33 -10.11 1.14
N TRP A 94 11.39 -9.22 0.87
CA TRP A 94 11.63 -7.78 0.89
C TRP A 94 11.12 -7.14 2.17
N TRP A 95 10.01 -7.61 2.72
CA TRP A 95 9.45 -7.03 3.93
C TRP A 95 8.72 -8.02 4.83
N THR A 96 8.56 -7.62 6.08
CA THR A 96 7.67 -8.22 7.07
C THR A 96 6.52 -7.28 7.37
N LEU A 97 5.30 -7.81 7.48
CA LEU A 97 4.15 -7.03 7.91
C LEU A 97 4.15 -6.93 9.44
N LEU A 98 4.21 -5.71 9.97
CA LEU A 98 4.16 -5.44 11.42
C LEU A 98 2.72 -5.27 11.90
N ASP A 99 1.90 -4.55 11.15
CA ASP A 99 0.52 -4.24 11.52
C ASP A 99 -0.34 -4.00 10.27
N ALA A 100 -1.65 -4.19 10.43
CA ALA A 100 -2.66 -3.87 9.43
C ALA A 100 -3.90 -3.27 10.11
N THR A 101 -4.27 -2.05 9.72
CA THR A 101 -5.40 -1.32 10.31
C THR A 101 -6.37 -0.85 9.25
N LEU A 102 -7.67 -0.88 9.57
CA LEU A 102 -8.70 -0.20 8.80
C LEU A 102 -9.05 1.13 9.47
N LEU A 103 -8.98 2.21 8.70
CA LEU A 103 -9.35 3.55 9.10
C LEU A 103 -10.46 4.07 8.19
N SER A 104 -11.42 4.79 8.75
CA SER A 104 -12.43 5.50 7.96
C SER A 104 -12.22 6.99 8.09
N ASP A 105 -12.45 7.73 7.01
CA ASP A 105 -12.58 9.18 7.09
C ASP A 105 -13.65 9.57 8.11
N PRO A 106 -13.51 10.76 8.74
CA PRO A 106 -14.59 11.32 9.54
C PRO A 106 -15.85 11.52 8.69
N PRO A 107 -17.05 11.52 9.32
CA PRO A 107 -18.33 11.66 8.62
C PRO A 107 -18.54 13.05 7.99
N VAL A 108 -17.65 14.00 8.28
CA VAL A 108 -17.68 15.36 7.76
C VAL A 108 -16.35 15.68 7.06
N PRO A 109 -16.36 16.23 5.83
CA PRO A 109 -15.13 16.65 5.17
C PRO A 109 -14.46 17.77 5.96
N LEU A 110 -13.19 17.56 6.35
CA LEU A 110 -12.44 18.55 7.13
C LEU A 110 -11.61 19.51 6.25
N GLY A 111 -11.62 19.35 4.92
CA GLY A 111 -11.00 20.29 3.98
C GLY A 111 -9.46 20.36 4.03
N PHE A 112 -8.80 19.34 4.58
CA PHE A 112 -7.33 19.34 4.76
C PHE A 112 -6.51 18.85 3.56
N ASP A 113 -7.14 18.54 2.42
CA ASP A 113 -6.43 18.26 1.18
C ASP A 113 -5.87 19.57 0.59
N ARG A 114 -4.85 20.13 1.25
CA ARG A 114 -3.97 21.12 0.63
C ARG A 114 -3.10 20.39 -0.39
N THR A 115 -3.63 20.22 -1.59
CA THR A 115 -2.78 20.00 -2.76
C THR A 115 -2.16 21.35 -3.10
N PRO A 116 -0.83 21.54 -3.00
CA PRO A 116 -0.21 22.78 -3.47
C PRO A 116 -0.55 22.94 -4.95
N ALA A 117 -1.04 24.12 -5.34
CA ALA A 117 -1.25 24.42 -6.76
C ALA A 117 0.09 24.25 -7.49
N PRO A 118 0.14 23.54 -8.64
CA PRO A 118 1.36 23.46 -9.42
C PRO A 118 1.70 24.86 -9.93
N GLY A 119 2.83 25.40 -9.50
CA GLY A 119 3.42 26.61 -10.04
C GLY A 119 3.49 27.79 -9.07
N ARG A 120 4.49 27.76 -8.19
CA ARG A 120 5.29 28.94 -7.83
C ARG A 120 6.69 28.45 -7.46
N THR A 121 7.54 28.35 -8.48
CA THR A 121 8.99 28.39 -8.26
C THR A 121 9.35 29.85 -7.97
N PRO A 122 10.19 30.13 -6.95
CA PRO A 122 10.74 31.48 -6.74
C PRO A 122 11.60 31.94 -7.92
#